data_AF-I3ZB73-F1
#
_entry.id   AF-I3ZB73-F1
#
_cell.length_a   1.000
_cell.length_b   1.000
_cell.length_c   1.000
_cell.angle_alpha   90.00
_cell.angle_beta   90.00
_cell.angle_gamma   90.00
#
_symmetry.space_group_name_H-M   'P 1'
#
loop_
_entity.id
_entity.type
_entity.pdbx_description
1 polymer ?
#
loop_
_entity_poly.entity_id
_entity_poly.type
_entity_poly.pdbx_seq_one_letter_code
_entity_poly.pdbx_strand_id
1 'polypeptide(L)'
;MRSDLAEAARRGAEAMVRSMGASAVVLMIPAPPIAGDAGEELGLRSPEFQRLTLSPVAVRLKAKRAEVTVPADALELLLGVQGDGAVETAIRAVTTVLVGDEAYVLMATEAVASMGRACLYRLLLRLPPTEVV
;
A
#
# COMPACT_ATOMS: atom_id res chain seq x y z
N MET A 1 12.15 15.67 -23.28
CA MET A 1 13.29 14.73 -23.23
C MET A 1 13.51 14.11 -21.84
N ARG A 2 13.76 14.88 -20.76
CA ARG A 2 13.89 14.30 -19.41
C ARG A 2 12.57 13.71 -18.86
N SER A 3 11.42 14.30 -19.17
CA SER A 3 10.10 13.78 -18.81
C SER A 3 9.79 12.44 -19.49
N ASP A 4 10.16 12.31 -20.76
CA ASP A 4 9.85 11.13 -21.58
C ASP A 4 10.63 9.91 -21.10
N LEU A 5 11.86 10.13 -20.62
CA LEU A 5 12.68 9.10 -19.99
C LEU A 5 12.12 8.66 -18.63
N ALA A 6 11.65 9.60 -17.81
CA ALA A 6 11.04 9.28 -16.52
C ALA A 6 9.73 8.49 -16.70
N GLU A 7 8.93 8.86 -17.70
CA GLU A 7 7.72 8.16 -18.08
C GLU A 7 8.01 6.75 -18.62
N ALA A 8 9.02 6.61 -19.49
CA ALA A 8 9.47 5.31 -19.97
C ALA A 8 9.96 4.42 -18.81
N ALA A 9 10.65 4.99 -17.82
CA ALA A 9 11.09 4.28 -16.63
C ALA A 9 9.90 3.79 -15.77
N ARG A 10 8.86 4.61 -15.58
CA ARG A 10 7.63 4.20 -14.86
C ARG A 10 6.94 3.04 -15.57
N ARG A 11 6.72 3.14 -16.88
CA ARG A 11 6.11 2.07 -17.68
C ARG A 11 6.95 0.79 -17.69
N GLY A 12 8.26 0.93 -17.79
CA GLY A 12 9.18 -0.20 -17.71
C GLY A 12 9.09 -0.91 -16.37
N ALA A 13 9.06 -0.16 -15.27
CA ALA A 13 8.89 -0.71 -13.93
C ALA A 13 7.54 -1.40 -13.73
N GLU A 14 6.46 -0.81 -14.25
CA GLU A 14 5.14 -1.45 -14.25
C GLU A 14 5.15 -2.77 -15.03
N ALA A 15 5.74 -2.79 -16.24
CA ALA A 15 5.86 -3.99 -17.04
C ALA A 15 6.68 -5.09 -16.34
N MET A 16 7.72 -4.72 -15.60
CA MET A 16 8.51 -5.66 -14.79
C MET A 16 7.70 -6.26 -13.65
N VAL A 17 6.89 -5.47 -12.93
CA VAL A 17 6.01 -6.01 -11.88
C VAL A 17 4.98 -6.96 -12.48
N ARG A 18 4.41 -6.61 -13.64
CA ARG A 18 3.47 -7.46 -14.37
C ARG A 18 4.10 -8.78 -14.84
N SER A 19 5.33 -8.75 -15.34
CA SER A 19 6.02 -9.96 -15.81
C SER A 19 6.44 -10.91 -14.69
N MET A 20 6.63 -10.40 -13.47
CA MET A 20 6.88 -11.21 -12.27
C MET A 20 5.65 -11.98 -11.77
N GLY A 21 4.52 -11.91 -12.47
CA GLY A 21 3.31 -12.68 -12.17
C GLY A 21 2.24 -11.91 -11.39
N ALA A 22 2.38 -10.58 -11.26
CA ALA A 22 1.42 -9.62 -10.67
C ALA A 22 0.32 -10.24 -9.78
N SER A 23 0.50 -10.12 -8.47
CA SER A 23 -0.51 -10.45 -7.46
C SER A 23 -1.38 -9.22 -7.11
N ALA A 24 -2.28 -9.42 -6.16
CA ALA A 24 -3.04 -8.37 -5.50
C ALA A 24 -2.85 -8.45 -3.97
N VAL A 25 -2.90 -7.30 -3.32
CA VAL A 25 -2.95 -7.19 -1.85
C VAL A 25 -4.10 -6.27 -1.46
N VAL A 26 -4.60 -6.38 -0.23
CA VAL A 26 -5.69 -5.52 0.26
C VAL A 26 -5.16 -4.60 1.35
N LEU A 27 -5.29 -3.29 1.17
CA LEU A 27 -5.03 -2.29 2.19
C LEU A 27 -6.30 -2.08 3.01
N MET A 28 -6.19 -2.24 4.33
CA MET A 28 -7.26 -1.98 5.28
C MET A 28 -7.05 -0.59 5.88
N ILE A 29 -8.02 0.29 5.68
CA ILE A 29 -8.03 1.66 6.20
C ILE A 29 -9.26 1.81 7.10
N PRO A 30 -9.13 2.34 8.33
CA PRO A 30 -10.29 2.63 9.17
C PRO A 30 -11.24 3.60 8.44
N ALA A 31 -12.53 3.29 8.40
CA ALA A 31 -13.52 4.21 7.89
C ALA A 31 -13.55 5.47 8.79
N PRO A 32 -13.72 6.67 8.20
CA PRO A 32 -13.87 7.87 9.01
C PRO A 32 -15.14 7.75 9.88
N PRO A 33 -15.09 8.19 11.14
CA PRO A 33 -16.25 8.14 12.03
C PRO A 33 -17.39 8.98 11.45
N ILE A 34 -18.61 8.50 11.57
CA ILE A 34 -19.80 9.23 11.13
C ILE A 34 -20.19 10.22 12.23
N ALA A 35 -20.02 11.51 11.96
CA ALA A 35 -20.38 12.56 12.90
C ALA A 35 -21.85 12.46 13.33
N GLY A 36 -22.08 12.35 14.64
CA GLY A 36 -23.42 12.21 15.22
C GLY A 36 -23.90 10.76 15.42
N ASP A 37 -23.09 9.75 15.10
CA ASP A 37 -23.34 8.37 15.55
C ASP A 37 -22.77 8.18 16.97
N ALA A 38 -23.60 8.46 17.98
CA ALA A 38 -23.25 8.23 19.39
C ALA A 38 -22.84 6.78 19.69
N GLY A 39 -23.23 5.81 18.86
CA GLY A 39 -22.82 4.42 18.99
C GLY A 39 -21.35 4.19 18.61
N GLU A 40 -20.84 4.88 17.59
CA GLU A 40 -19.41 4.86 17.25
C GLU A 40 -18.59 5.67 18.26
N GLU A 41 -19.07 6.86 18.66
CA GLU A 41 -18.36 7.74 19.60
C GLU A 41 -18.20 7.14 21.00
N LEU A 42 -19.17 6.34 21.44
CA LEU A 42 -19.12 5.60 22.71
C LEU A 42 -18.46 4.22 22.59
N GLY A 43 -17.95 3.85 21.42
CA GLY A 43 -17.30 2.55 21.17
C GLY A 43 -18.25 1.35 21.27
N LEU A 44 -19.56 1.57 21.10
CA LEU A 44 -20.60 0.53 21.14
C LEU A 44 -20.72 -0.22 19.81
N ARG A 45 -20.17 0.34 18.72
CA ARG A 45 -20.05 -0.29 17.40
C ARG A 45 -18.59 -0.51 17.03
N SER A 46 -18.32 -1.64 16.39
CA SER A 46 -16.98 -1.93 15.87
C SER A 46 -16.65 -0.99 14.70
N PRO A 47 -15.42 -0.44 14.65
CA PRO A 47 -15.01 0.41 13.54
C PRO A 47 -15.11 -0.33 12.21
N GLU A 48 -15.73 0.31 11.22
CA GLU A 48 -15.71 -0.20 9.86
C GLU A 48 -14.34 0.01 9.22
N PHE A 49 -13.97 -0.86 8.29
CA PHE A 49 -12.73 -0.74 7.54
C PHE A 49 -13.02 -0.70 6.04
N GLN A 50 -12.50 0.32 5.38
CA GLN A 50 -12.41 0.37 3.94
C GLN A 50 -11.33 -0.60 3.46
N ARG A 51 -11.68 -1.42 2.46
CA ARG A 51 -10.78 -2.39 1.83
C ARG A 51 -10.41 -1.90 0.44
N LEU A 52 -9.15 -1.53 0.24
CA LEU A 52 -8.64 -1.10 -1.06
C LEU A 52 -7.78 -2.20 -1.68
N THR A 53 -8.22 -2.73 -2.82
CA THR A 53 -7.45 -3.77 -3.53
C THR A 53 -6.38 -3.12 -4.38
N LEU A 54 -5.12 -3.43 -4.09
CA LEU A 54 -3.95 -2.93 -4.79
C LEU A 54 -3.41 -3.99 -5.76
N SER A 55 -3.43 -3.64 -7.04
CA SER A 55 -2.92 -4.46 -8.14
C SER A 55 -2.49 -3.55 -9.30
N PRO A 56 -1.42 -3.88 -10.05
CA PRO A 56 -0.57 -5.06 -9.89
C PRO A 56 0.50 -4.88 -8.79
N VAL A 57 0.85 -5.97 -8.10
CA VAL A 57 1.97 -5.97 -7.15
C VAL A 57 2.85 -7.21 -7.30
N ALA A 58 4.14 -7.09 -6.97
CA ALA A 58 5.03 -8.23 -6.79
C ALA A 58 5.24 -8.46 -5.29
N VAL A 59 4.97 -9.67 -4.82
CA VAL A 59 5.07 -10.02 -3.41
C VAL A 59 6.27 -10.93 -3.20
N ARG A 60 7.13 -10.58 -2.25
CA ARG A 60 8.23 -11.42 -1.77
C ARG A 60 7.99 -11.76 -0.30
N LEU A 61 7.65 -13.02 -0.04
CA LEU A 61 7.46 -13.55 1.31
C LEU A 61 8.80 -13.98 1.93
N LYS A 62 8.98 -13.68 3.22
CA LYS A 62 10.05 -14.18 4.09
C LYS A 62 9.41 -14.55 5.43
N ALA A 63 9.88 -15.59 6.12
CA ALA A 63 9.29 -16.16 7.35
C ALA A 63 8.28 -15.31 8.15
N LYS A 64 8.68 -14.13 8.67
CA LYS A 64 7.79 -13.19 9.41
C LYS A 64 7.66 -11.81 8.78
N ARG A 65 8.07 -11.65 7.53
CA ARG A 65 8.16 -10.37 6.81
C ARG A 65 7.73 -10.56 5.36
N ALA A 66 6.95 -9.64 4.83
CA ALA A 66 6.68 -9.59 3.41
C ALA A 66 7.21 -8.27 2.84
N GLU A 67 7.60 -8.30 1.58
CA GLU A 67 7.92 -7.10 0.83
C GLU A 67 6.99 -7.06 -0.38
N VAL A 68 6.25 -5.96 -0.52
CA VAL A 68 5.33 -5.74 -1.63
C VAL A 68 5.88 -4.61 -2.48
N THR A 69 6.21 -4.92 -3.72
CA THR A 69 6.63 -3.93 -4.71
C THR A 69 5.45 -3.58 -5.59
N VAL A 70 5.14 -2.29 -5.69
CA VAL A 70 3.99 -1.77 -6.44
C VAL A 70 4.44 -0.67 -7.41
N PRO A 71 3.91 -0.62 -8.64
CA PRO A 71 4.14 0.50 -9.54
C PRO A 71 3.60 1.81 -8.95
N ALA A 72 4.36 2.89 -9.09
CA ALA A 72 3.98 4.18 -8.54
C ALA A 72 2.58 4.62 -9.03
N ASP A 73 2.29 4.45 -10.33
CA ASP A 73 1.00 4.79 -10.92
C ASP A 73 -0.17 4.03 -10.28
N ALA A 74 -0.01 2.74 -10.00
CA ALA A 74 -1.06 1.92 -9.40
C ALA A 74 -1.38 2.36 -7.98
N LEU A 75 -0.35 2.69 -7.19
CA LEU A 75 -0.53 3.13 -5.80
C LEU A 75 -1.07 4.57 -5.71
N GLU A 76 -0.52 5.47 -6.52
CA GLU A 76 -0.98 6.87 -6.62
C GLU A 76 -2.45 6.94 -7.05
N LEU A 77 -2.84 6.15 -8.07
CA LEU A 77 -4.22 6.07 -8.54
C LEU A 77 -5.16 5.51 -7.48
N LEU A 78 -4.77 4.42 -6.79
CA LEU A 78 -5.61 3.81 -5.75
C LEU A 78 -5.87 4.76 -4.58
N LEU A 79 -4.84 5.51 -4.17
CA LEU A 79 -4.93 6.46 -3.06
C LEU A 79 -5.51 7.82 -3.48
N GLY A 80 -5.69 8.07 -4.78
CA GLY A 80 -6.17 9.35 -5.30
C GLY A 80 -5.21 10.51 -5.04
N VAL A 81 -3.89 10.25 -5.00
CA VAL A 81 -2.86 11.24 -4.69
C VAL A 81 -1.86 11.39 -5.82
N GLN A 82 -1.29 12.58 -5.96
CA GLN A 82 -0.16 12.84 -6.86
C GLN A 82 0.86 13.78 -6.20
N GLY A 83 2.12 13.66 -6.61
CA GLY A 83 3.21 14.51 -6.14
C GLY A 83 4.09 13.89 -5.05
N ASP A 84 5.21 14.55 -4.78
CA ASP A 84 6.24 14.05 -3.88
C ASP A 84 5.74 13.97 -2.43
N GLY A 85 5.95 12.82 -1.77
CA GLY A 85 5.56 12.59 -0.37
C GLY A 85 4.05 12.37 -0.12
N ALA A 86 3.19 12.57 -1.12
CA ALA A 86 1.75 12.41 -0.98
C ALA A 86 1.35 10.96 -0.67
N VAL A 87 2.00 9.99 -1.33
CA VAL A 87 1.82 8.56 -1.07
C VAL A 87 2.23 8.20 0.36
N GLU A 88 3.36 8.71 0.85
CA GLU A 88 3.81 8.44 2.23
C GLU A 88 2.81 8.97 3.26
N THR A 89 2.17 10.10 2.96
CA THR A 89 1.15 10.68 3.85
C THR A 89 -0.13 9.86 3.83
N ALA A 90 -0.64 9.53 2.63
CA ALA A 90 -1.88 8.77 2.48
C ALA A 90 -1.76 7.34 3.05
N ILE A 91 -0.62 6.69 2.87
CA ILE A 91 -0.43 5.30 3.31
C ILE A 91 -0.34 5.15 4.82
N ARG A 92 -0.13 6.23 5.58
CA ARG A 92 -0.17 6.22 7.05
C ARG A 92 -1.55 5.88 7.61
N ALA A 93 -2.61 6.05 6.83
CA ALA A 93 -3.95 5.64 7.22
C ALA A 93 -4.15 4.11 7.17
N VAL A 94 -3.26 3.37 6.51
CA VAL A 94 -3.34 1.90 6.40
C VAL A 94 -2.95 1.27 7.74
N THR A 95 -3.87 0.53 8.33
CA THR A 95 -3.65 -0.20 9.59
C THR A 95 -3.21 -1.64 9.37
N THR A 96 -3.68 -2.27 8.30
CA THR A 96 -3.36 -3.67 8.00
C THR A 96 -3.24 -3.88 6.50
N VAL A 97 -2.29 -4.71 6.09
CA VAL A 97 -2.13 -5.15 4.70
C VAL A 97 -2.35 -6.65 4.64
N LEU A 98 -3.34 -7.07 3.85
CA LEU A 98 -3.63 -8.48 3.62
C LEU A 98 -2.89 -8.96 2.37
N VAL A 99 -2.12 -10.03 2.54
CA VAL A 99 -1.41 -10.72 1.46
C VAL A 99 -1.98 -12.13 1.40
N GLY A 100 -2.89 -12.37 0.44
CA GLY A 100 -3.76 -13.54 0.51
C GLY A 100 -4.65 -13.46 1.75
N ASP A 101 -4.64 -14.50 2.58
CA ASP A 101 -5.41 -14.57 3.82
C ASP A 101 -4.61 -14.14 5.07
N GLU A 102 -3.34 -13.77 4.91
CA GLU A 102 -2.48 -13.37 6.02
C GLU A 102 -2.49 -11.85 6.25
N ALA A 103 -2.64 -11.45 7.51
CA ALA A 103 -2.62 -10.05 7.93
C ALA A 103 -1.21 -9.62 8.36
N TYR A 104 -0.73 -8.53 7.75
CA TYR A 104 0.55 -7.92 8.06
C TYR A 104 0.37 -6.47 8.53
N VAL A 105 1.31 -6.01 9.35
CA VAL A 105 1.48 -4.60 9.72
C VAL A 105 2.46 -3.96 8.75
N LEU A 106 2.08 -2.79 8.20
CA LEU A 106 2.96 -1.96 7.39
C LEU A 106 4.01 -1.31 8.29
N MET A 107 5.29 -1.61 8.04
CA MET A 107 6.39 -1.06 8.82
C MET A 107 7.02 0.18 8.19
N ALA A 108 7.15 0.18 6.87
CA ALA A 108 7.74 1.28 6.13
C ALA A 108 7.27 1.25 4.68
N THR A 109 7.32 2.43 4.05
CA THR A 109 7.11 2.60 2.61
C THR A 109 8.33 3.30 2.03
N GLU A 110 9.00 2.66 1.08
CA GLU A 110 10.19 3.21 0.42
C GLU A 110 9.88 3.52 -1.04
N ALA A 111 10.17 4.75 -1.47
CA ALA A 111 10.07 5.12 -2.88
C ALA A 111 11.34 4.69 -3.63
N VAL A 112 11.17 3.96 -4.73
CA VAL A 112 12.25 3.67 -5.68
C VAL A 112 12.11 4.65 -6.83
N ALA A 113 12.99 5.65 -6.84
CA ALA A 113 12.95 6.74 -7.80
C ALA A 113 13.97 6.55 -8.94
N SER A 114 13.59 7.02 -10.13
CA SER A 114 14.48 7.21 -11.27
C SER A 114 14.23 8.58 -11.87
N MET A 115 15.30 9.27 -12.27
CA MET A 115 15.22 10.63 -12.85
C MET A 115 14.41 11.63 -12.00
N GLY A 116 14.45 11.48 -10.67
CA GLY A 116 13.74 12.36 -9.73
C GLY A 116 12.25 12.07 -9.56
N ARG A 117 11.73 10.95 -10.09
CA ARG A 117 10.32 10.57 -9.97
C ARG A 117 10.20 9.16 -9.41
N ALA A 118 9.24 8.92 -8.52
CA ALA A 118 8.94 7.59 -8.04
C ALA A 118 8.47 6.69 -9.20
N CYS A 119 9.08 5.52 -9.35
CA CYS A 119 8.69 4.51 -10.32
C CYS A 119 8.02 3.32 -9.65
N LEU A 120 8.47 2.95 -8.46
CA LEU A 120 7.89 1.90 -7.64
C LEU A 120 7.84 2.36 -6.18
N TYR A 121 6.96 1.75 -5.41
CA TYR A 121 7.01 1.76 -3.95
C TYR A 121 7.25 0.35 -3.43
N ARG A 122 8.08 0.25 -2.38
CA ARG A 122 8.30 -0.99 -1.63
C ARG A 122 7.64 -0.83 -0.26
N LEU A 123 6.63 -1.66 -0.01
CA LEU A 123 5.96 -1.76 1.28
C LEU A 123 6.64 -2.86 2.07
N LEU A 124 7.27 -2.50 3.18
CA LEU A 124 7.90 -3.44 4.10
C LEU A 124 6.86 -3.87 5.14
N LEU A 125 6.53 -5.14 5.15
CA LEU A 125 5.46 -5.71 5.96
C LEU A 125 6.05 -6.68 7.00
N ARG A 126 5.39 -6.79 8.15
CA ARG A 126 5.73 -7.75 9.19
C ARG A 126 4.47 -8.41 9.75
N LEU A 127 4.55 -9.71 10.04
CA LEU A 127 3.49 -10.36 10.79
C LEU A 127 3.35 -9.69 12.17
N PRO A 128 2.12 -9.49 12.67
CA PRO A 128 1.93 -8.95 14.00
C PRO A 128 2.65 -9.84 15.04
N PRO A 129 3.24 -9.25 16.08
CA PRO A 129 3.77 -10.05 17.18
C PRO A 129 2.62 -10.89 17.74
N THR A 130 2.82 -12.20 17.84
CA THR A 130 1.89 -13.07 18.55
C THR A 130 1.95 -12.66 20.02
N GLU A 131 0.95 -11.94 20.51
CA GLU A 131 0.77 -11.81 21.95
C GLU A 131 0.48 -13.22 22.48
N VAL A 132 1.39 -13.73 23.29
CA VAL A 132 1.16 -14.92 24.09
C VAL A 132 0.32 -14.42 25.27
N VAL A 133 -1.00 -14.57 25.16
CA VAL A 133 -1.94 -14.38 26.27
C VAL A 133 -1.85 -15.58 27.20
#